data_AF-A0A837JCF4-F1
#
_entry.id   AF-A0A837JCF4-F1
#
_cell.length_a   1.000
_cell.length_b   1.000
_cell.length_c   1.000
_cell.angle_alpha   90.00
_cell.angle_beta   90.00
_cell.angle_gamma   90.00
#
_symmetry.space_group_name_H-M   'P 1'
#
loop_
_entity.id
_entity.type
_entity.pdbx_description
1 polymer ?
#
loop_
_entity_poly.entity_id
_entity_poly.type
_entity_poly.pdbx_seq_one_letter_code
_entity_poly.pdbx_strand_id
1 'polypeptide(L)'
;MIIKRLYTKPIEGCYGEIFIDEKTNTVVKVFKKRKDLEKDFINNVYNSELEAYEILKNIPGIIQYIPKYYGKIDLDKILDIDNKDISENYYLDFNFKLEYISGHFQKYGNNSHTCEILKKFKNAGISYVKDCSAVLNEKKEPIKIIDFATKEYVAKW
;
A
#
# COMPACT_ATOMS: atom_id res chain seq x y z
N MET A 1 15.49 -2.34 11.55
CA MET A 1 15.82 -1.55 10.33
C MET A 1 15.57 -0.06 10.59
N ILE A 2 16.38 0.84 10.02
CA ILE A 2 16.09 2.29 10.01
C ILE A 2 15.71 2.69 8.58
N ILE A 3 14.60 3.42 8.41
CA ILE A 3 14.20 4.00 7.12
C ILE A 3 14.26 5.52 7.19
N LYS A 4 14.51 6.16 6.05
CA LYS A 4 14.63 7.62 5.93
C LYS A 4 13.66 8.15 4.89
N ARG A 5 13.00 9.27 5.18
CA ARG A 5 12.23 10.04 4.20
C ARG A 5 13.20 10.72 3.22
N LEU A 6 12.99 10.46 1.92
CA LEU A 6 13.83 11.04 0.86
C LEU A 6 13.32 12.37 0.31
N TYR A 7 12.03 12.66 0.49
CA TYR A 7 11.38 13.84 -0.09
C TYR A 7 10.85 14.77 1.02
N THR A 8 10.85 16.07 0.75
CA THR A 8 10.28 17.08 1.67
C THR A 8 8.77 16.89 1.82
N LYS A 9 8.06 16.62 0.72
CA LYS A 9 6.64 16.25 0.75
C LYS A 9 6.51 14.73 0.88
N PRO A 10 5.81 14.22 1.91
CA PRO A 10 5.59 12.80 2.07
C PRO A 10 4.74 12.24 0.91
N ILE A 11 5.07 11.02 0.48
CA ILE A 11 4.23 10.24 -0.42
C ILE A 11 3.25 9.47 0.45
N GLU A 12 2.01 9.93 0.50
CA GLU A 12 1.04 9.46 1.48
C GLU A 12 -0.24 8.93 0.85
N GLY A 13 -0.76 7.87 1.47
CA GLY A 13 -2.16 7.48 1.35
C GLY A 13 -2.97 7.99 2.55
N CYS A 14 -4.24 7.61 2.62
CA CYS A 14 -5.14 8.05 3.70
C CYS A 14 -4.66 7.69 5.12
N TYR A 15 -4.02 6.52 5.26
CA TYR A 15 -3.67 5.93 6.56
C TYR A 15 -2.16 5.67 6.74
N GLY A 16 -1.35 5.83 5.70
CA GLY A 16 0.05 5.46 5.73
C GLY A 16 0.93 6.33 4.83
N GLU A 17 2.23 6.22 5.05
CA GLU A 17 3.27 6.89 4.26
C GLU A 17 4.16 5.86 3.59
N ILE A 18 4.65 6.21 2.40
CA ILE A 18 5.56 5.42 1.60
C ILE A 18 6.98 5.96 1.76
N PHE A 19 7.88 5.12 2.26
CA PHE A 19 9.30 5.39 2.36
C PHE A 19 10.01 4.60 1.26
N ILE A 20 10.73 5.30 0.39
CA ILE A 20 11.44 4.69 -0.74
C ILE A 20 12.85 4.31 -0.30
N ASP A 21 13.26 3.10 -0.64
CA ASP A 21 14.64 2.62 -0.57
C ASP A 21 15.15 2.41 -2.00
N GLU A 22 15.79 3.45 -2.54
CA GLU A 22 16.31 3.45 -3.91
C GLU A 22 17.41 2.40 -4.12
N LYS A 23 18.15 2.03 -3.07
CA LYS A 23 19.25 1.05 -3.19
C LYS A 23 18.73 -0.35 -3.49
N THR A 24 17.56 -0.68 -2.94
CA THR A 24 16.95 -2.00 -3.12
C THR A 24 15.77 -1.99 -4.08
N ASN A 25 15.46 -0.83 -4.70
CA ASN A 25 14.29 -0.62 -5.54
C ASN A 25 12.99 -1.10 -4.88
N THR A 26 12.84 -0.75 -3.60
CA THR A 26 11.67 -1.14 -2.79
C THR A 26 11.08 0.05 -2.07
N VAL A 27 9.88 -0.15 -1.55
CA VAL A 27 9.22 0.79 -0.66
C VAL A 27 8.77 0.11 0.62
N VAL A 28 8.71 0.88 1.69
CA VAL A 28 8.08 0.48 2.95
C VAL A 28 6.87 1.37 3.16
N LYS A 29 5.67 0.77 3.23
CA LYS A 29 4.49 1.48 3.71
C LYS A 29 4.46 1.35 5.23
N VAL A 30 4.34 2.48 5.92
CA VAL A 30 4.16 2.52 7.38
C VAL A 30 2.90 3.29 7.72
N PHE A 31 2.08 2.73 8.61
CA PHE A 31 0.81 3.34 9.01
C PHE A 31 1.03 4.42 10.06
N LYS A 32 0.31 5.53 9.88
CA LYS A 32 0.45 6.74 10.71
C LYS A 32 -0.39 6.60 11.99
N LYS A 33 0.10 7.16 13.08
CA LYS A 33 -0.74 7.47 14.25
C LYS A 33 -1.63 8.65 13.91
N ARG A 34 -2.91 8.52 14.21
CA ARG A 34 -3.92 9.54 13.95
C ARG A 34 -4.66 9.84 15.25
N LYS A 35 -4.83 11.12 15.58
CA LYS A 35 -5.50 11.54 16.83
C LYS A 35 -7.00 11.28 16.79
N ASP A 36 -7.56 11.21 15.58
CA ASP A 36 -8.97 11.04 15.29
C ASP A 36 -9.38 9.58 15.06
N LEU A 37 -8.45 8.63 15.13
CA LEU A 37 -8.72 7.21 14.88
C LEU A 37 -8.04 6.33 15.93
N GLU A 38 -8.75 5.31 16.39
CA GLU A 38 -8.21 4.32 17.32
C GLU A 38 -7.16 3.43 16.63
N LYS A 39 -6.19 2.93 17.43
CA LYS A 39 -5.16 1.99 16.94
C LYS A 39 -5.79 0.77 16.27
N ASP A 40 -6.87 0.24 16.84
CA ASP A 40 -7.54 -0.96 16.33
C ASP A 40 -8.16 -0.74 14.95
N PHE A 41 -8.68 0.46 14.68
CA PHE A 41 -9.15 0.82 13.34
C PHE A 41 -7.99 0.78 12.33
N ILE A 42 -6.85 1.39 12.67
CA ILE A 42 -5.66 1.39 11.82
C ILE A 42 -5.12 -0.03 11.62
N ASN A 43 -5.11 -0.85 12.67
CA ASN A 43 -4.73 -2.26 12.61
C ASN A 43 -5.63 -3.05 11.65
N ASN A 44 -6.94 -2.79 11.68
CA ASN A 44 -7.90 -3.43 10.79
C ASN A 44 -7.65 -3.07 9.31
N VAL A 45 -7.40 -1.79 9.01
CA VAL A 45 -7.02 -1.35 7.65
C VAL A 45 -5.72 -2.02 7.22
N TYR A 46 -4.69 -1.97 8.09
CA TYR A 46 -3.39 -2.57 7.85
C TYR A 46 -3.49 -4.06 7.51
N ASN A 47 -4.19 -4.84 8.34
CA ASN A 47 -4.36 -6.27 8.13
C ASN A 47 -5.16 -6.57 6.84
N SER A 48 -6.15 -5.74 6.50
CA SER A 48 -6.94 -5.87 5.26
C SER A 48 -6.09 -5.73 4.00
N GLU A 49 -5.21 -4.74 3.98
CA GLU A 49 -4.29 -4.52 2.85
C GLU A 49 -3.24 -5.63 2.79
N LEU A 50 -2.67 -6.00 3.94
CA LEU A 50 -1.64 -7.03 4.01
C LEU A 50 -2.17 -8.40 3.58
N GLU A 51 -3.34 -8.79 4.08
CA GLU A 51 -4.03 -10.02 3.70
C GLU A 51 -4.29 -10.06 2.20
N ALA A 52 -4.65 -8.91 1.59
CA ALA A 52 -4.86 -8.85 0.16
C ALA A 52 -3.59 -9.14 -0.65
N TYR A 53 -2.44 -8.61 -0.22
CA TYR A 53 -1.15 -8.97 -0.84
C TYR A 53 -0.80 -10.44 -0.64
N GLU A 54 -1.02 -10.98 0.56
CA GLU A 54 -0.79 -12.39 0.89
C GLU A 54 -1.61 -13.35 0.02
N ILE A 55 -2.86 -12.99 -0.27
CA ILE A 55 -3.73 -13.74 -1.17
C ILE A 55 -3.24 -13.61 -2.61
N LEU A 56 -3.14 -12.37 -3.12
CA LEU A 56 -2.92 -12.13 -4.55
C LEU A 56 -1.53 -12.55 -5.03
N LYS A 57 -0.51 -12.54 -4.16
CA LYS A 57 0.86 -12.96 -4.52
C LYS A 57 0.94 -14.42 -4.95
N ASN A 58 -0.06 -15.24 -4.60
CA ASN A 58 -0.09 -16.67 -4.90
C ASN A 58 -1.01 -17.03 -6.06
N ILE A 59 -1.63 -16.05 -6.75
CA ILE A 59 -2.60 -16.31 -7.82
C ILE A 59 -1.96 -16.14 -9.20
N PRO A 60 -1.83 -17.23 -9.98
CA PRO A 60 -1.32 -17.17 -11.35
C PRO A 60 -2.10 -16.18 -12.21
N GLY A 61 -1.38 -15.38 -12.99
CA GLY A 61 -1.99 -14.35 -13.86
C GLY A 61 -2.52 -13.12 -13.13
N ILE A 62 -2.51 -13.07 -11.79
CA ILE A 62 -2.74 -11.83 -11.01
C ILE A 62 -1.42 -11.24 -10.53
N ILE A 63 -0.49 -12.08 -10.07
CA ILE A 63 0.77 -11.64 -9.43
C ILE A 63 1.55 -10.59 -10.24
N GLN A 64 1.50 -10.65 -11.57
CA GLN A 64 2.17 -9.68 -12.45
C GLN A 64 1.60 -8.25 -12.36
N TYR A 65 0.33 -8.12 -11.96
CA TYR A 65 -0.40 -6.85 -11.86
C TYR A 65 -0.30 -6.20 -10.48
N ILE A 66 0.38 -6.81 -9.52
CA ILE A 66 0.63 -6.21 -8.20
C ILE A 66 2.13 -5.97 -8.02
N PRO A 67 2.53 -5.02 -7.17
CA PRO A 67 3.91 -4.95 -6.68
C PRO A 67 4.31 -6.27 -6.04
N LYS A 68 5.56 -6.71 -6.24
CA LYS A 68 6.10 -7.83 -5.48
C LYS A 68 6.02 -7.51 -3.97
N TYR A 69 5.40 -8.41 -3.22
CA TYR A 69 5.27 -8.30 -1.77
C TYR A 69 6.43 -9.01 -1.07
N TYR A 70 7.14 -8.29 -0.20
CA TYR A 70 8.33 -8.79 0.50
C TYR A 70 8.07 -9.13 1.98
N GLY A 71 6.85 -8.93 2.48
CA GLY A 71 6.53 -9.18 3.89
C GLY A 71 6.57 -7.94 4.77
N LYS A 72 6.35 -8.18 6.06
CA LYS A 72 6.63 -7.21 7.13
C LYS A 72 8.13 -7.06 7.32
N ILE A 73 8.55 -5.94 7.87
CA ILE A 73 9.94 -5.72 8.29
C ILE A 73 10.01 -5.34 9.77
N ASP A 74 11.12 -5.67 10.40
CA ASP A 74 11.43 -5.18 11.75
C ASP A 74 11.96 -3.76 11.63
N LEU A 75 11.12 -2.79 12.01
CA LEU A 75 11.40 -1.36 11.89
C LEU A 75 11.69 -0.76 13.27
N ASP A 76 12.89 -0.20 13.42
CA ASP A 76 13.35 0.38 14.69
C ASP A 76 13.10 1.89 14.75
N LYS A 77 13.32 2.57 13.61
CA LYS A 77 13.30 4.02 13.54
C LYS A 77 12.96 4.53 12.15
N ILE A 78 12.28 5.68 12.11
CA ILE A 78 12.00 6.47 10.93
C ILE A 78 12.66 7.83 11.08
N LEU A 79 13.50 8.20 10.13
CA LEU A 79 14.15 9.51 10.06
C LEU A 79 13.50 10.37 8.98
N ASP A 80 13.37 11.67 9.22
CA ASP A 80 13.05 12.63 8.16
C ASP A 80 14.29 13.00 7.32
N ILE A 81 14.11 13.94 6.39
CA ILE A 81 15.17 14.38 5.47
C ILE A 81 16.37 15.00 6.22
N ASP A 82 16.11 15.64 7.36
CA ASP A 82 17.09 16.32 8.23
C ASP A 82 17.71 15.36 9.27
N ASN A 83 17.42 14.06 9.16
CA ASN A 83 17.83 13.00 10.10
C ASN A 83 17.22 13.13 11.50
N LYS A 84 16.12 13.87 11.66
CA LYS A 84 15.36 13.88 12.91
C LYS A 84 14.51 12.62 12.98
N ASP A 85 14.48 12.02 14.16
CA ASP A 85 13.61 10.88 14.45
C ASP A 85 12.14 11.32 14.49
N ILE A 86 11.33 10.74 13.61
CA ILE A 86 9.89 11.01 13.49
C ILE A 86 9.04 9.77 13.82
N SER A 87 9.65 8.73 14.40
CA SER A 87 9.01 7.44 14.69
C SER A 87 7.77 7.56 15.57
N GLU A 88 7.71 8.59 16.42
CA GLU A 88 6.56 8.86 17.29
C GLU A 88 5.24 9.02 16.52
N ASN A 89 5.29 9.43 15.25
CA ASN A 89 4.13 9.66 14.39
C ASN A 89 3.59 8.39 13.72
N TYR A 90 4.21 7.21 13.93
CA TYR A 90 3.89 5.99 13.20
C TYR A 90 3.73 4.78 14.13
N TYR A 91 2.97 3.79 13.68
CA TYR A 91 2.93 2.46 14.26
C TYR A 91 4.01 1.61 13.59
N LEU A 92 5.18 1.48 14.23
CA LEU A 92 6.34 0.78 13.64
C LEU A 92 6.07 -0.71 13.39
N ASP A 93 5.11 -1.31 14.10
CA ASP A 93 4.59 -2.68 13.92
C ASP A 93 3.65 -2.80 12.72
N PHE A 94 3.08 -1.70 12.23
CA PHE A 94 2.14 -1.68 11.12
C PHE A 94 2.85 -1.22 9.85
N ASN A 95 3.67 -2.12 9.33
CA ASN A 95 4.43 -1.89 8.11
C ASN A 95 4.43 -3.12 7.19
N PHE A 96 4.75 -2.88 5.92
CA PHE A 96 5.16 -3.93 4.99
C PHE A 96 6.00 -3.34 3.84
N LYS A 97 6.78 -4.23 3.21
CA LYS A 97 7.72 -3.90 2.14
C LYS A 97 7.20 -4.39 0.78
N LEU A 98 7.27 -3.52 -0.23
CA LEU A 98 6.83 -3.76 -1.61
C LEU A 98 7.92 -3.41 -2.61
N GLU A 99 7.77 -3.90 -3.83
CA GLU A 99 8.47 -3.41 -5.01
C GLU A 99 8.22 -1.91 -5.22
N TYR A 100 9.26 -1.14 -5.51
CA TYR A 100 9.08 0.23 -5.99
C TYR A 100 8.62 0.19 -7.45
N ILE A 101 7.49 0.82 -7.73
CA ILE A 101 6.94 0.97 -9.07
C ILE A 101 7.11 2.43 -9.49
N SER A 102 7.95 2.67 -10.48
CA SER A 102 8.03 3.97 -11.14
C SER A 102 6.81 4.19 -12.02
N GLY A 103 6.22 5.38 -11.98
CA GLY A 103 5.14 5.77 -12.89
C GLY A 103 4.11 6.66 -12.23
N HIS A 104 3.17 7.13 -13.06
CA HIS A 104 2.04 7.92 -12.58
C HIS A 104 0.87 7.01 -12.21
N PHE A 105 0.57 6.92 -10.92
CA PHE A 105 -0.60 6.22 -10.43
C PHE A 105 -1.86 7.06 -10.61
N GLN A 106 -2.89 6.47 -11.19
CA GLN A 106 -4.22 7.08 -11.31
C GLN A 106 -5.30 6.17 -10.74
N LYS A 107 -6.40 6.77 -10.29
CA LYS A 107 -7.54 6.01 -9.75
C LYS A 107 -8.11 5.07 -10.81
N TYR A 108 -8.27 3.81 -10.43
CA TYR A 108 -8.60 2.72 -11.37
C TYR A 108 -9.85 1.93 -10.95
N GLY A 109 -10.19 1.91 -9.67
CA GLY A 109 -11.22 1.03 -9.11
C GLY A 109 -12.65 1.23 -9.62
N ASN A 110 -12.96 2.41 -10.19
CA ASN A 110 -14.25 2.69 -10.80
C ASN A 110 -14.54 1.80 -12.03
N ASN A 111 -13.51 1.18 -12.64
CA ASN A 111 -13.66 0.28 -13.78
C ASN A 111 -13.95 -1.18 -13.37
N SER A 112 -14.22 -1.47 -12.10
CA SER A 112 -14.28 -2.86 -11.61
C SER A 112 -15.33 -3.76 -12.28
N HIS A 113 -16.38 -3.21 -12.88
CA HIS A 113 -17.41 -3.97 -13.59
C HIS A 113 -17.03 -4.29 -15.05
N THR A 114 -16.15 -3.48 -15.65
CA THR A 114 -15.72 -3.62 -17.06
C THR A 114 -14.32 -4.22 -17.17
N CYS A 115 -13.53 -4.16 -16.11
CA CYS A 115 -12.15 -4.63 -16.07
C CYS A 115 -12.06 -6.08 -15.58
N GLU A 116 -11.58 -6.98 -16.45
CA GLU A 116 -11.40 -8.39 -16.12
C GLU A 116 -10.44 -8.64 -14.94
N ILE A 117 -9.36 -7.87 -14.82
CA ILE A 117 -8.40 -8.08 -13.74
C ILE A 117 -9.00 -7.72 -12.37
N LEU A 118 -9.80 -6.66 -12.27
CA LEU A 118 -10.49 -6.32 -11.02
C LEU A 118 -11.58 -7.35 -10.66
N LYS A 119 -12.21 -7.99 -11.65
CA LYS A 119 -13.10 -9.14 -11.40
C LYS A 119 -12.32 -10.32 -10.82
N LYS A 120 -11.11 -10.61 -11.33
CA LYS A 120 -10.23 -11.65 -10.77
C LYS A 120 -9.83 -11.34 -9.32
N PHE A 121 -9.56 -10.07 -8.99
CA PHE A 121 -9.30 -9.64 -7.61
C PHE A 121 -10.51 -9.94 -6.70
N LYS A 122 -11.72 -9.54 -7.12
CA LYS A 122 -12.95 -9.82 -6.35
C LYS A 122 -13.19 -11.32 -6.16
N ASN A 123 -13.01 -12.12 -7.21
CA ASN A 123 -13.14 -13.57 -7.15
C ASN A 123 -12.11 -14.23 -6.22
N ALA A 124 -10.97 -13.58 -5.99
CA ALA A 124 -9.96 -13.99 -5.03
C ALA A 124 -10.26 -13.56 -3.58
N GLY A 125 -11.40 -12.92 -3.31
CA GLY A 125 -11.75 -12.42 -1.98
C GLY A 125 -11.30 -10.99 -1.69
N ILE A 126 -10.79 -10.25 -2.69
CA ILE A 126 -10.41 -8.85 -2.54
C ILE A 126 -11.63 -7.98 -2.82
N SER A 127 -12.44 -7.70 -1.79
CA SER A 127 -13.70 -6.99 -1.97
C SER A 127 -13.52 -5.48 -2.17
N TYR A 128 -12.47 -4.88 -1.59
CA TYR A 128 -12.21 -3.45 -1.66
C TYR A 128 -11.20 -3.12 -2.76
N VAL A 129 -11.73 -2.89 -3.96
CA VAL A 129 -10.96 -2.46 -5.13
C VAL A 129 -11.39 -1.10 -5.67
N LYS A 130 -12.43 -0.48 -5.10
CA LYS A 130 -13.07 0.74 -5.64
C LYS A 130 -12.13 1.95 -5.64
N ASP A 131 -11.24 2.02 -4.65
CA ASP A 131 -10.29 3.12 -4.48
C ASP A 131 -8.87 2.77 -4.91
N CYS A 132 -8.70 1.62 -5.58
CA CYS A 132 -7.41 1.19 -6.06
C CYS A 132 -6.84 2.17 -7.10
N SER A 133 -5.52 2.25 -7.13
CA SER A 133 -4.76 3.08 -8.07
C SER A 133 -3.93 2.18 -8.97
N ALA A 134 -3.68 2.58 -10.22
CA ALA A 134 -2.87 1.80 -11.14
C ALA A 134 -1.95 2.68 -11.99
N VAL A 135 -0.78 2.14 -12.32
CA VAL A 135 0.03 2.60 -13.45
C VAL A 135 -0.50 1.89 -14.69
N LEU A 136 -0.82 2.64 -15.76
CA LEU A 136 -1.35 2.09 -17.00
C LEU A 136 -0.32 2.17 -18.13
N ASN A 137 -0.39 1.23 -19.07
CA ASN A 137 0.36 1.30 -20.33
C ASN A 137 -0.33 2.24 -21.34
N GLU A 138 0.26 2.38 -22.53
CA GLU A 138 -0.26 3.23 -23.62
C GLU A 138 -1.67 2.81 -24.09
N LYS A 139 -2.04 1.53 -23.92
CA LYS A 139 -3.36 0.98 -24.24
C LYS A 139 -4.37 1.13 -23.09
N LYS A 140 -4.01 1.86 -22.02
CA LYS A 140 -4.81 2.03 -20.79
C LYS A 140 -5.07 0.72 -20.03
N GLU A 141 -4.22 -0.28 -20.22
CA GLU A 141 -4.24 -1.53 -19.46
C GLU A 141 -3.35 -1.39 -18.21
N PRO A 142 -3.71 -2.01 -17.08
CA PRO A 142 -2.94 -1.89 -15.85
C PRO A 142 -1.62 -2.65 -15.94
N ILE A 143 -0.54 -1.98 -15.59
CA ILE A 143 0.79 -2.57 -15.41
C ILE A 143 0.93 -3.05 -13.96
N LYS A 144 0.64 -2.16 -13.00
CA LYS A 144 0.67 -2.43 -11.56
C LYS A 144 -0.49 -1.72 -10.89
N ILE A 145 -1.17 -2.42 -9.99
CA ILE A 145 -2.33 -1.97 -9.22
C ILE A 145 -1.92 -1.96 -7.74
N ILE A 146 -2.35 -0.93 -7.00
CA ILE A 146 -2.11 -0.72 -5.56
C ILE A 146 -3.40 -0.24 -4.89
N ASP A 147 -3.36 -0.01 -3.57
CA ASP A 147 -4.48 0.50 -2.76
C ASP A 147 -5.74 -0.38 -2.82
N PHE A 148 -5.56 -1.70 -2.72
CA PHE A 148 -6.63 -2.69 -2.63
C PHE A 148 -6.61 -3.39 -1.26
N ALA A 149 -7.74 -3.92 -0.82
CA ALA A 149 -7.86 -4.61 0.47
C ALA A 149 -8.93 -5.71 0.46
N THR A 150 -8.86 -6.67 1.40
CA THR A 150 -9.86 -7.74 1.50
C THR A 150 -11.24 -7.20 1.88
N LYS A 151 -11.31 -6.09 2.60
CA LYS A 151 -12.53 -5.37 2.99
C LYS A 151 -12.28 -3.89 3.26
N GLU A 152 -13.35 -3.12 3.14
CA GLU A 152 -13.37 -1.71 3.49
C GLU A 152 -13.58 -1.51 4.99
N TYR A 153 -12.87 -0.54 5.56
CA TYR A 153 -13.15 -0.03 6.90
C TYR A 153 -13.41 1.46 6.80
N VAL A 154 -14.57 1.88 7.30
CA VAL A 154 -15.00 3.28 7.29
C VAL A 154 -14.87 3.81 8.71
N ALA A 155 -14.16 4.93 8.87
CA ALA A 155 -14.08 5.62 10.16
C ALA A 155 -15.49 6.07 10.57
N LYS A 156 -15.89 5.74 11.80
CA LYS A 156 -17.10 6.31 12.40
C LYS A 156 -16.69 7.65 13.00
N TRP A 157 -17.21 8.73 12.40
CA TRP A 157 -17.02 10.10 12.85
C TRP A 157 -18.09 10.49 13.86
#